data_AF-A0A1G2GY05-F1
#
_entry.id   AF-A0A1G2GY05-F1
#
_cell.length_a   1.000
_cell.length_b   1.000
_cell.length_c   1.000
_cell.angle_alpha   90.00
_cell.angle_beta   90.00
_cell.angle_gamma   90.00
#
_symmetry.space_group_name_H-M   'P 1'
#
loop_
_entity.id
_entity.type
_entity.pdbx_description
1 polymer ?
#
loop_
_entity_poly.entity_id
_entity_poly.type
_entity_poly.pdbx_seq_one_letter_code
_entity_poly.pdbx_strand_id
1 'polypeptide(L)'
;MKISKNLPQFNEEKVLLVVTGRQEADFFRAGDGEIEKIAGFKIEKPLHDDRKGRVTRRGHGQIFASGAAYEEHKEKIMQDFRREFRKTLKIVLVDFMPDKLYVYAPPYLTNEVTALFSKRAALTIKKIVKGNFYGRHPFEILEKIRVQK
;
A
#
# COMPACT_ATOMS: atom_id res chain seq x y z
N MET A 1 -4.35 -19.77 0.60
CA MET A 1 -5.83 -19.93 0.49
C MET A 1 -6.16 -20.33 -0.94
N LYS A 2 -7.09 -21.27 -1.16
CA LYS A 2 -7.51 -21.65 -2.53
C LYS A 2 -8.42 -20.60 -3.14
N ILE A 3 -8.13 -20.16 -4.35
CA ILE A 3 -8.91 -19.19 -5.12
C ILE A 3 -10.18 -19.89 -5.64
N SER A 4 -11.33 -19.24 -5.49
CA SER A 4 -12.58 -19.74 -6.07
C SER A 4 -12.45 -19.91 -7.60
N LYS A 5 -12.97 -21.01 -8.16
CA LYS A 5 -12.91 -21.32 -9.61
C LYS A 5 -13.43 -20.19 -10.52
N ASN A 6 -14.27 -19.32 -9.99
CA ASN A 6 -14.85 -18.18 -10.69
C ASN A 6 -13.93 -16.94 -10.73
N LEU A 7 -12.74 -17.01 -10.13
CA LEU A 7 -11.73 -15.96 -10.09
C LEU A 7 -10.46 -16.39 -10.84
N PRO A 8 -9.58 -15.45 -11.23
CA PRO A 8 -8.34 -15.76 -11.92
C PRO A 8 -7.47 -16.75 -11.15
N GLN A 9 -7.13 -17.88 -11.77
CA GLN A 9 -6.38 -18.96 -11.12
C GLN A 9 -4.86 -18.82 -11.26
N PHE A 10 -4.35 -18.14 -12.30
CA PHE A 10 -2.92 -17.94 -12.53
C PHE A 10 -2.11 -19.25 -12.62
N ASN A 11 -2.64 -20.26 -13.33
CA ASN A 11 -2.06 -21.61 -13.43
C ASN A 11 -0.67 -21.70 -14.10
N GLU A 12 -0.20 -20.61 -14.72
CA GLU A 12 1.10 -20.57 -15.43
C GLU A 12 1.86 -19.27 -15.13
N GLU A 13 1.41 -18.50 -14.14
CA GLU A 13 1.92 -17.15 -13.91
C GLU A 13 2.13 -16.90 -12.42
N LYS A 14 3.32 -16.43 -12.06
CA LYS A 14 3.61 -15.95 -10.71
C LYS A 14 3.18 -14.51 -10.59
N VAL A 15 2.10 -14.29 -9.86
CA VAL A 15 1.50 -12.96 -9.70
C VAL A 15 1.78 -12.42 -8.32
N LEU A 16 2.31 -11.19 -8.25
CA LEU A 16 2.40 -10.43 -7.02
C LEU A 16 1.32 -9.34 -7.00
N LEU A 17 0.48 -9.38 -5.99
CA LEU A 17 -0.51 -8.35 -5.70
C LEU A 17 0.06 -7.46 -4.59
N VAL A 18 0.13 -6.16 -4.85
CA VAL A 18 0.58 -5.15 -3.89
C VAL A 18 -0.60 -4.29 -3.51
N VAL A 19 -1.04 -4.38 -2.25
CA VAL A 19 -2.21 -3.66 -1.75
C VAL A 19 -1.74 -2.61 -0.75
N THR A 20 -1.96 -1.35 -1.08
CA THR A 20 -1.53 -0.22 -0.26
C THR A 20 -2.72 0.49 0.38
N GLY A 21 -2.52 0.95 1.60
CA GLY A 21 -3.40 1.86 2.33
C GLY A 21 -2.72 3.21 2.53
N ARG A 22 -3.05 3.94 3.61
CA ARG A 22 -2.46 5.27 3.85
C ARG A 22 -1.04 5.19 4.40
N GLN A 23 -0.79 4.20 5.27
CA GLN A 23 0.44 4.03 6.04
C GLN A 23 0.85 2.55 6.11
N GLU A 24 0.28 1.74 5.22
CA GLU A 24 0.35 0.30 5.32
C GLU A 24 0.35 -0.33 3.93
N ALA A 25 0.94 -1.51 3.82
CA ALA A 25 0.88 -2.28 2.59
C ALA A 25 0.95 -3.78 2.89
N ASP A 26 0.24 -4.56 2.09
CA ASP A 26 0.24 -6.01 2.09
C ASP A 26 0.65 -6.53 0.72
N PHE A 27 1.43 -7.61 0.72
CA PHE A 27 1.96 -8.26 -0.46
C PHE A 27 1.42 -9.69 -0.50
N PHE A 28 0.76 -10.04 -1.59
CA PHE A 28 0.20 -11.38 -1.80
C PHE A 28 0.80 -12.03 -3.02
N ARG A 29 1.26 -13.27 -2.86
CA ARG A 29 1.53 -14.14 -4.01
C ARG A 29 0.24 -14.79 -4.46
N ALA A 30 0.03 -14.87 -5.77
CA ALA A 30 -1.02 -15.65 -6.39
C ALA A 30 -0.44 -16.47 -7.55
N GLY A 31 -0.84 -17.74 -7.64
CA GLY A 31 -0.33 -18.71 -8.59
C GLY A 31 -0.96 -20.07 -8.32
N ASP A 32 -1.14 -20.89 -9.36
CA ASP A 32 -1.61 -22.28 -9.24
C ASP A 32 -2.94 -22.44 -8.48
N GLY A 33 -3.85 -21.48 -8.65
CA GLY A 33 -5.14 -21.47 -7.96
C GLY A 33 -5.06 -21.12 -6.48
N GLU A 34 -3.92 -20.61 -6.01
CA GLU A 34 -3.71 -20.21 -4.62
C GLU A 34 -3.37 -18.73 -4.49
N ILE A 35 -3.79 -18.14 -3.37
CA ILE A 35 -3.43 -16.78 -2.96
C ILE A 35 -3.01 -16.78 -1.49
N GLU A 36 -1.92 -16.10 -1.19
CA GLU A 36 -1.34 -16.06 0.15
C GLU A 36 -0.65 -14.72 0.40
N LYS A 37 -0.85 -14.17 1.62
CA LYS A 37 -0.11 -13.01 2.08
C LYS A 37 1.31 -13.45 2.48
N ILE A 38 2.31 -12.90 1.82
CA ILE A 38 3.73 -13.23 2.04
C ILE A 38 4.48 -12.17 2.84
N ALA A 39 4.00 -10.92 2.80
CA ALA A 39 4.58 -9.84 3.59
C ALA A 39 3.54 -8.74 3.82
N GLY A 40 3.82 -7.88 4.80
CA GLY A 40 3.09 -6.64 4.99
C GLY A 40 3.73 -5.81 6.09
N PHE A 41 3.40 -4.53 6.11
CA PHE A 41 3.83 -3.62 7.16
C PHE A 41 2.76 -2.56 7.43
N LYS A 42 2.88 -1.93 8.59
CA LYS A 42 2.06 -0.80 9.00
C LYS A 42 2.95 0.18 9.75
N ILE A 43 2.99 1.43 9.30
CA ILE A 43 3.67 2.51 10.02
C ILE A 43 2.79 2.89 11.19
N GLU A 44 3.36 2.90 12.39
CA GLU A 44 2.63 3.30 13.58
C GLU A 44 2.19 4.76 13.44
N LYS A 45 0.90 4.99 13.74
CA LYS A 45 0.44 6.35 13.94
C LYS A 45 1.06 6.83 15.25
N PRO A 46 1.57 8.06 15.32
CA PRO A 46 1.72 8.70 16.61
C PRO A 46 0.34 8.66 17.27
N LEU A 47 0.28 8.24 18.52
CA LEU A 47 -0.87 8.56 19.33
C LEU A 47 -0.97 10.09 19.38
N HIS A 48 -1.80 10.67 18.51
CA HIS A 48 -2.47 11.89 18.90
C HIS A 48 -3.41 11.46 20.02
N ASP A 49 -2.91 11.66 21.24
CA ASP A 49 -3.67 11.60 22.48
C ASP A 49 -4.92 12.47 22.28
N ASP A 50 -6.03 11.81 21.96
CA ASP A 50 -7.32 12.44 21.79
C ASP A 50 -7.65 13.14 23.13
N ARG A 51 -7.68 14.48 23.08
CA ARG A 51 -8.24 15.39 24.10
C ARG A 51 -7.35 15.70 25.31
N LYS A 52 -6.28 16.48 25.09
CA LYS A 52 -5.85 17.48 26.09
C LYS A 52 -5.76 18.87 25.49
N GLY A 53 -6.85 19.62 25.70
CA GLY A 53 -6.80 21.05 26.03
C GLY A 53 -6.15 21.95 24.99
N ARG A 54 -6.97 22.45 24.08
CA ARG A 54 -6.84 23.82 23.57
C ARG A 54 -6.75 24.77 24.79
N VAL A 55 -5.54 25.06 25.26
CA VAL A 55 -5.31 26.22 26.11
C VAL A 55 -5.06 27.40 25.18
N THR A 56 -6.15 28.02 24.77
CA THR A 56 -6.11 29.41 24.34
C THR A 56 -5.73 30.27 25.54
N ARG A 57 -4.42 30.50 25.76
CA ARG A 57 -4.01 31.71 26.48
C ARG A 57 -4.20 32.86 25.51
N ARG A 58 -5.28 33.64 25.72
CA ARG A 58 -5.42 34.97 25.13
C ARG A 58 -4.32 35.84 25.73
N GLY A 59 -3.33 36.18 24.92
CA GLY A 59 -2.28 37.14 25.23
C GLY A 59 -1.62 37.57 23.93
N HIS A 60 -1.98 38.77 23.46
CA HIS A 60 -1.33 39.57 22.42
C HIS A 60 -0.64 38.81 21.25
N GLY A 61 -1.44 38.55 20.21
CA GLY A 61 -1.01 38.62 18.80
C GLY A 61 0.28 37.92 18.40
N GLN A 62 0.25 36.59 18.23
CA GLN A 62 0.96 35.84 17.17
C GLN A 62 0.60 34.35 17.30
N ILE A 63 -0.17 33.81 16.36
CA ILE A 63 -0.42 32.37 16.24
C ILE A 63 0.09 31.96 14.86
N PHE A 64 1.26 31.32 14.79
CA PHE A 64 1.88 30.88 13.52
C PHE A 64 2.34 29.40 13.51
N ALA A 65 1.95 28.55 14.46
CA ALA A 65 2.66 27.27 14.66
C ALA A 65 1.80 26.01 14.84
N SER A 66 0.56 25.95 14.33
CA SER A 66 -0.21 24.69 14.32
C SER A 66 -0.17 23.94 12.99
N GLY A 67 0.10 24.63 11.88
CA GLY A 67 0.18 24.01 10.53
C GLY A 67 1.52 23.33 10.25
N ALA A 68 2.64 24.02 10.52
CA ALA A 68 3.98 23.53 10.18
C ALA A 68 4.33 22.19 10.86
N ALA A 69 4.04 22.06 12.15
CA ALA A 69 4.31 20.82 12.89
C ALA A 69 3.47 19.63 12.38
N TYR A 70 2.27 19.87 11.87
CA TYR A 70 1.42 18.82 11.30
C TYR A 70 1.91 18.37 9.91
N GLU A 71 2.45 19.30 9.11
CA GLU A 71 3.04 18.99 7.80
C GLU A 71 4.34 18.20 7.93
N GLU A 72 5.26 18.61 8.81
CA GLU A 72 6.51 17.87 9.10
C GLU A 72 6.22 16.43 9.52
N HIS A 73 5.20 16.23 10.35
CA HIS A 73 4.79 14.91 10.79
C HIS A 73 4.28 14.04 9.64
N LYS A 74 3.47 14.62 8.74
CA LYS A 74 2.93 13.91 7.57
C LYS A 74 4.04 13.50 6.62
N GLU A 75 5.03 14.34 6.40
CA GLU A 75 6.20 14.04 5.58
C GLU A 75 7.03 12.90 6.17
N LYS A 76 7.31 12.92 7.47
CA LYS A 76 8.04 11.85 8.15
C LYS A 76 7.36 10.50 7.98
N ILE A 77 6.04 10.44 8.20
CA ILE A 77 5.27 9.21 7.99
C ILE A 77 5.39 8.72 6.54
N MET A 78 5.33 9.63 5.56
CA MET A 78 5.45 9.26 4.15
C MET A 78 6.87 8.75 3.84
N GLN A 79 7.91 9.36 4.41
CA GLN A 79 9.28 8.88 4.27
C GLN A 79 9.46 7.48 4.87
N ASP A 80 8.92 7.24 6.06
CA ASP A 80 8.95 5.93 6.72
C ASP A 80 8.19 4.89 5.88
N PHE A 81 7.02 5.24 5.36
CA PHE A 81 6.26 4.39 4.44
C PHE A 81 7.08 4.03 3.20
N ARG A 82 7.69 5.03 2.52
CA ARG A 82 8.52 4.80 1.33
C ARG A 82 9.70 3.88 1.64
N ARG A 83 10.34 4.06 2.81
CA ARG A 83 11.48 3.24 3.25
C ARG A 83 11.07 1.79 3.46
N GLU A 84 10.05 1.55 4.28
CA GLU A 84 9.58 0.19 4.55
C GLU A 84 9.03 -0.47 3.29
N PHE A 85 8.29 0.27 2.45
CA PHE A 85 7.79 -0.24 1.18
C PHE A 85 8.92 -0.73 0.26
N ARG A 86 9.97 0.07 0.07
CA ARG A 86 11.13 -0.34 -0.77
C ARG A 86 11.85 -1.55 -0.19
N LYS A 87 12.03 -1.58 1.13
CA LYS A 87 12.68 -2.69 1.84
C LYS A 87 11.90 -3.98 1.65
N THR A 88 10.60 -3.98 1.95
CA THR A 88 9.73 -5.14 1.82
C THR A 88 9.58 -5.57 0.35
N LEU A 89 9.37 -4.62 -0.57
CA LEU A 89 9.26 -4.90 -2.00
C LEU A 89 10.54 -5.57 -2.52
N LYS A 90 11.73 -5.10 -2.12
CA LYS A 90 13.00 -5.70 -2.54
C LYS A 90 13.11 -7.16 -2.10
N ILE A 91 12.78 -7.46 -0.84
CA ILE A 91 12.79 -8.82 -0.29
C ILE A 91 11.83 -9.70 -1.10
N VAL A 92 10.58 -9.27 -1.23
CA VAL A 92 9.54 -10.01 -1.94
C VAL A 92 9.90 -10.27 -3.41
N LEU A 93 10.47 -9.28 -4.11
CA LEU A 93 10.85 -9.44 -5.52
C LEU A 93 12.03 -10.42 -5.70
N VAL A 94 12.95 -10.49 -4.76
CA VAL A 94 14.07 -11.45 -4.78
C VAL A 94 13.57 -12.86 -4.49
N ASP A 95 12.71 -13.02 -3.48
CA ASP A 95 12.26 -14.33 -3.04
C ASP A 95 11.25 -14.97 -4.01
N PHE A 96 10.34 -14.18 -4.57
CA PHE A 96 9.23 -14.70 -5.39
C PHE A 96 9.46 -14.56 -6.90
N MET A 97 10.18 -13.52 -7.34
CA MET A 97 10.40 -13.18 -8.75
C MET A 97 9.12 -13.26 -9.62
N PRO A 98 8.14 -12.35 -9.41
CA PRO A 98 6.86 -12.40 -10.12
C PRO A 98 6.99 -12.07 -11.62
N ASP A 99 6.21 -12.79 -12.44
CA ASP A 99 6.03 -12.50 -13.86
C ASP A 99 5.15 -11.26 -14.07
N LYS A 100 4.16 -11.07 -13.19
CA LYS A 100 3.19 -9.97 -13.25
C LYS A 100 2.95 -9.33 -11.90
N LEU A 101 2.77 -8.01 -11.93
CA LEU A 101 2.40 -7.19 -10.78
C LEU A 101 1.02 -6.55 -10.97
N TYR A 102 0.22 -6.59 -9.92
CA TYR A 102 -1.00 -5.78 -9.80
C TYR A 102 -0.89 -4.89 -8.58
N VAL A 103 -1.09 -3.59 -8.78
CA VAL A 103 -0.99 -2.60 -7.69
C VAL A 103 -2.37 -2.07 -7.36
N TYR A 104 -2.75 -2.12 -6.08
CA TYR A 104 -3.99 -1.57 -5.55
C TYR A 104 -3.62 -0.43 -4.63
N ALA A 105 -4.01 0.79 -5.00
CA ALA A 105 -3.62 1.98 -4.27
C ALA A 105 -4.72 3.03 -4.24
N PRO A 106 -4.88 3.77 -3.13
CA PRO A 106 -5.71 4.96 -3.12
C PRO A 106 -5.30 5.92 -4.25
N PRO A 107 -6.25 6.64 -4.87
CA PRO A 107 -5.95 7.51 -6.00
C PRO A 107 -4.83 8.53 -5.72
N TYR A 108 -4.81 9.09 -4.51
CA TYR A 108 -3.81 10.08 -4.08
C TYR A 108 -2.41 9.48 -3.87
N LEU A 109 -2.29 8.16 -3.74
CA LEU A 109 -1.03 7.45 -3.46
C LEU A 109 -0.51 6.69 -4.69
N THR A 110 -1.30 6.63 -5.76
CA THR A 110 -0.98 5.79 -6.93
C THR A 110 0.36 6.15 -7.54
N ASN A 111 0.59 7.43 -7.88
CA ASN A 111 1.82 7.89 -8.52
C ASN A 111 3.04 7.67 -7.61
N GLU A 112 2.85 7.93 -6.32
CA GLU A 112 3.84 7.76 -5.26
C GLU A 112 4.31 6.30 -5.19
N VAL A 113 3.36 5.36 -5.06
CA VAL A 113 3.65 3.92 -4.98
C VAL A 113 4.28 3.41 -6.26
N THR A 114 3.79 3.83 -7.44
CA THR A 114 4.39 3.40 -8.72
C THR A 114 5.83 3.86 -8.87
N ALA A 115 6.19 5.04 -8.35
CA ALA A 115 7.55 5.57 -8.39
C ALA A 115 8.52 4.83 -7.45
N LEU A 116 8.01 4.00 -6.51
CA LEU A 116 8.84 3.19 -5.62
C LEU A 116 9.33 1.88 -6.26
N PHE A 117 8.72 1.45 -7.36
CA PHE A 117 9.18 0.28 -8.10
C PHE A 117 10.46 0.60 -8.87
N SER A 118 11.38 -0.37 -8.94
CA SER A 118 12.53 -0.28 -9.84
C SER A 118 12.04 -0.27 -11.29
N LYS A 119 12.83 0.29 -12.23
CA LYS A 119 12.46 0.32 -13.66
C LYS A 119 12.06 -1.06 -14.19
N ARG A 120 12.81 -2.11 -13.80
CA ARG A 120 12.52 -3.50 -14.20
C ARG A 120 11.20 -4.01 -13.63
N ALA A 121 10.93 -3.77 -12.34
CA ALA A 121 9.67 -4.18 -11.73
C ALA A 121 8.48 -3.36 -12.25
N ALA A 122 8.67 -2.09 -12.56
CA ALA A 122 7.62 -1.25 -13.13
C ALA A 122 7.12 -1.79 -14.49
N LEU A 123 8.01 -2.40 -15.29
CA LEU A 123 7.65 -3.04 -16.56
C LEU A 123 6.78 -4.30 -16.40
N THR A 124 6.82 -4.97 -15.25
CA THR A 124 5.97 -6.15 -14.99
C THR A 124 4.62 -5.77 -14.38
N ILE A 125 4.38 -4.48 -14.10
CA ILE A 125 3.06 -3.98 -13.64
C ILE A 125 2.06 -4.11 -14.79
N LYS A 126 1.16 -5.09 -14.65
CA LYS A 126 0.11 -5.34 -15.64
C LYS A 126 -1.04 -4.35 -15.50
N LYS A 127 -1.38 -3.97 -14.27
CA LYS A 127 -2.50 -3.07 -13.99
C LYS A 127 -2.37 -2.41 -12.63
N ILE A 128 -2.87 -1.18 -12.56
CA ILE A 128 -3.02 -0.42 -11.33
C ILE A 128 -4.51 -0.18 -11.08
N VAL A 129 -5.02 -0.65 -9.97
CA VAL A 129 -6.41 -0.50 -9.54
C VAL A 129 -6.48 0.60 -8.50
N LYS A 130 -7.15 1.71 -8.85
CA LYS A 130 -7.33 2.84 -7.93
C LYS A 130 -8.45 2.54 -6.94
N GLY A 131 -8.14 2.61 -5.65
CA GLY A 131 -9.08 2.43 -4.55
C GLY A 131 -8.39 1.96 -3.27
N ASN A 132 -9.06 2.09 -2.13
CA ASN A 132 -8.55 1.57 -0.86
C ASN A 132 -9.03 0.12 -0.66
N PHE A 133 -8.10 -0.82 -0.82
CA PHE A 133 -8.34 -2.25 -0.68
C PHE A 133 -7.58 -2.86 0.50
N TYR A 134 -6.87 -2.05 1.29
CA TYR A 134 -6.17 -2.55 2.46
C TYR A 134 -7.16 -3.15 3.46
N GLY A 135 -6.82 -4.32 4.01
CA GLY A 135 -7.67 -5.06 4.94
C GLY A 135 -8.90 -5.73 4.31
N ARG A 136 -9.09 -5.63 2.99
CA ARG A 136 -10.14 -6.36 2.27
C ARG A 136 -9.78 -7.82 2.09
N HIS A 137 -10.80 -8.65 1.89
CA HIS A 137 -10.58 -10.06 1.63
C HIS A 137 -9.82 -10.26 0.30
N PRO A 138 -8.85 -11.19 0.20
CA PRO A 138 -8.08 -11.42 -1.03
C PRO A 138 -8.94 -11.66 -2.27
N PHE A 139 -10.13 -12.24 -2.12
CA PHE A 139 -11.04 -12.45 -3.25
C PHE A 139 -11.67 -11.16 -3.78
N GLU A 140 -11.98 -10.18 -2.91
CA GLU A 140 -12.46 -8.87 -3.35
C GLU A 140 -11.40 -8.15 -4.19
N ILE A 141 -10.12 -8.34 -3.85
CA ILE A 141 -8.98 -7.82 -4.60
C ILE A 141 -8.94 -8.48 -5.99
N LEU A 142 -9.04 -9.81 -6.05
CA LEU A 142 -9.05 -10.58 -7.31
C LEU A 142 -10.25 -10.25 -8.21
N GLU A 143 -11.41 -9.93 -7.65
CA GLU A 143 -12.59 -9.54 -8.45
C GLU A 143 -12.33 -8.29 -9.30
N LYS A 144 -11.52 -7.34 -8.82
CA LYS A 144 -11.25 -6.09 -9.56
C LYS A 144 -10.40 -6.29 -10.82
N ILE A 145 -9.69 -7.40 -10.90
CA ILE A 145 -8.91 -7.75 -12.09
C ILE A 145 -9.64 -8.76 -12.99
N ARG A 146 -10.65 -9.46 -12.47
CA ARG A 146 -11.51 -10.36 -13.27
C ARG A 146 -12.32 -9.63 -14.35
N VAL A 147 -12.80 -8.41 -14.07
CA VAL A 147 -13.86 -7.72 -14.84
C VAL A 147 -13.40 -7.18 -16.21
N GLN A 148 -12.12 -7.29 -16.58
CA GLN A 148 -11.63 -6.77 -17.86
C GLN A 148 -10.80 -7.83 -18.58
N LYS A 149 -11.50 -8.75 -19.23
CA LYS A 149 -11.01 -9.46 -20.42
C LYS A 149 -11.48 -8.72 -21.65
#